data_AF-A0AAP0KAG3-F1
#
_entry.id   AF-A0AAP0KAG3-F1
#
_cell.length_a   1.000
_cell.length_b   1.000
_cell.length_c   1.000
_cell.angle_alpha   90.00
_cell.angle_beta   90.00
_cell.angle_gamma   90.00
#
_symmetry.space_group_name_H-M   'P 1'
#
loop_
_entity.id
_entity.type
_entity.pdbx_description
1 polymer ?
#
loop_
_entity_poly.entity_id
_entity_poly.type
_entity_poly.pdbx_seq_one_letter_code
_entity_poly.pdbx_strand_id
1 'polypeptide(L)'
;MKSGATLGLKESKKPEKKKQIPDLKSSSTTTKPSTPSPTTPGAPTAWTGQTSPTLFANTPPLHSYRSNTSPPHHTTTTTTTTTSPTTLSSSPPTPQPLSLPTLSHLLYHSLSLSAWKSTPHSTWSLRVNPSSGNLHPTETHLISPPIPSLSRSAFAAHYAPKHHSLHLRSSPIPSQFFLPTFFPKSSFLVGFSSVFWREAWKYGERAFRYCNHDVGHAIAALAIAAAGLGWDVKILDGLGFCDLEKVMGMNGNGEFEIPARPVKGRMPEIEFDHPDCVVVVFPNGGEGFEVDFGKLSSLISEVFDEVEWVGKPNLLSKEHVCWDIIYRTAEAVKKPLTATDRFKVDPFVSSGLISENVYKGMSASEVIRKRRSAVDMDGVHVMERETFYQIMLHCLPSGVQSGDGGGKQGKQLALPFRVLTWEAEVHAVLFVHRVAGLPIGLYFLVRNDDHFDELKRSTRSEFEWERPEGCPANLPLYRLLKGDFKLISRRVSCHQVGEFGYVIFLHLENLR
;
A
#
# COMPACT_ATOMS: atom_id res chain seq x y z
N MET A 1 -61.11 26.80 48.28
CA MET A 1 -60.46 28.12 48.41
C MET A 1 -59.02 27.95 47.94
N LYS A 2 -58.72 28.36 46.68
CA LYS A 2 -57.75 29.42 46.30
C LYS A 2 -56.39 29.26 47.01
N SER A 3 -55.23 29.13 46.38
CA SER A 3 -54.69 29.62 45.09
C SER A 3 -53.45 28.74 44.74
N GLY A 4 -53.03 28.44 43.51
CA GLY A 4 -52.97 29.25 42.30
C GLY A 4 -51.51 29.59 42.00
N ALA A 5 -50.89 28.94 41.00
CA ALA A 5 -49.84 29.50 40.12
C ALA A 5 -49.34 28.44 39.12
N THR A 6 -49.80 28.57 37.87
CA THR A 6 -49.28 27.88 36.69
C THR A 6 -48.41 28.88 35.92
N LEU A 7 -47.13 28.56 35.73
CA LEU A 7 -46.17 29.20 34.81
C LEU A 7 -45.14 28.09 34.49
N GLY A 8 -45.00 27.57 33.27
CA GLY A 8 -44.86 28.28 32.01
C GLY A 8 -43.38 28.29 31.58
N LEU A 9 -42.70 27.14 31.56
CA LEU A 9 -41.33 27.02 31.04
C LEU A 9 -41.38 26.68 29.55
N LYS A 10 -41.08 27.69 28.73
CA LYS A 10 -40.76 27.56 27.30
C LYS A 10 -39.46 26.76 27.16
N GLU A 11 -39.53 25.52 26.71
CA GLU A 11 -38.38 24.82 26.14
C GLU A 11 -38.14 25.35 24.71
N SER A 12 -37.07 26.11 24.54
CA SER A 12 -36.56 26.51 23.24
C SER A 12 -35.91 25.30 22.55
N LYS A 13 -36.67 24.59 21.71
CA LYS A 13 -36.11 23.65 20.72
C LYS A 13 -35.32 24.43 19.67
N LYS A 14 -34.00 24.50 19.79
CA LYS A 14 -33.11 24.73 18.65
C LYS A 14 -32.90 23.38 17.95
N PRO A 15 -33.10 23.28 16.62
CA PRO A 15 -32.81 22.04 15.92
C PRO A 15 -31.30 21.88 15.79
N GLU A 16 -30.76 20.80 16.36
CA GLU A 16 -29.43 20.30 15.99
C GLU A 16 -29.43 19.99 14.49
N LYS A 17 -28.67 20.80 13.73
CA LYS A 17 -28.31 20.45 12.36
C LYS A 17 -27.44 19.20 12.42
N LYS A 18 -28.02 18.03 12.14
CA LYS A 18 -27.26 16.85 11.72
C LYS A 18 -26.34 17.28 10.57
N LYS A 19 -25.03 17.34 10.81
CA LYS A 19 -24.03 17.42 9.75
C LYS A 19 -24.20 16.15 8.90
N GLN A 20 -24.70 16.32 7.68
CA GLN A 20 -24.62 15.28 6.65
C GLN A 20 -23.13 14.96 6.45
N ILE A 21 -22.75 13.74 6.76
CA ILE A 21 -21.50 13.14 6.31
C ILE A 21 -21.61 13.07 4.77
N PRO A 22 -20.66 13.62 3.99
CA PRO A 22 -20.68 13.47 2.54
C PRO A 22 -20.59 11.98 2.17
N ASP A 23 -21.49 11.53 1.32
CA ASP A 23 -21.55 10.15 0.84
C ASP A 23 -20.28 9.82 0.04
N LEU A 24 -19.49 8.81 0.48
CA LEU A 24 -18.29 8.34 -0.22
C LEU A 24 -18.58 7.93 -1.68
N LYS A 25 -19.83 7.59 -2.00
CA LYS A 25 -20.24 7.31 -3.39
C LYS A 25 -20.10 8.54 -4.30
N SER A 26 -20.21 9.75 -3.77
CA SER A 26 -20.08 10.99 -4.56
C SER A 26 -18.63 11.28 -5.02
N SER A 27 -17.61 11.00 -4.19
CA SER A 27 -16.20 11.23 -4.51
C SER A 27 -15.62 10.19 -5.49
N SER A 28 -16.12 8.95 -5.45
CA SER A 28 -15.79 7.93 -6.46
C SER A 28 -16.42 8.25 -7.84
N THR A 29 -17.50 9.03 -7.88
CA THR A 29 -18.21 9.40 -9.11
C THR A 29 -17.54 10.58 -9.82
N THR A 30 -17.03 11.58 -9.09
CA THR A 30 -16.24 12.71 -9.65
C THR A 30 -14.86 12.29 -10.17
N THR A 31 -14.30 11.17 -9.69
CA THR A 31 -13.00 10.64 -10.14
C THR A 31 -13.09 9.69 -11.34
N LYS A 32 -14.29 9.45 -11.90
CA LYS A 32 -14.47 8.69 -13.15
C LYS A 32 -14.01 9.54 -14.35
N PRO A 33 -13.37 8.94 -15.38
CA PRO A 33 -13.06 9.66 -16.61
C PRO A 33 -14.37 10.04 -17.31
N SER A 34 -14.71 11.33 -17.38
CA SER A 34 -15.68 11.82 -18.34
C SER A 34 -15.05 11.83 -19.74
N THR A 35 -15.72 11.27 -20.74
CA THR A 35 -15.34 11.38 -22.17
C THR A 35 -15.30 12.86 -22.58
N PRO A 36 -14.16 13.43 -22.99
CA PRO A 36 -14.14 14.78 -23.54
C PRO A 36 -14.65 14.77 -24.99
N SER A 37 -15.49 15.74 -25.35
CA SER A 37 -15.81 16.09 -26.72
C SER A 37 -14.53 16.57 -27.45
N PRO A 38 -14.29 16.17 -28.71
CA PRO A 38 -13.00 16.34 -29.38
C PRO A 38 -12.87 17.74 -30.01
N THR A 39 -12.91 18.83 -29.23
CA THR A 39 -12.61 20.18 -29.76
C THR A 39 -12.26 21.16 -28.64
N THR A 40 -11.09 21.04 -28.02
CA THR A 40 -10.38 22.20 -27.43
C THR A 40 -8.89 21.87 -27.32
N PRO A 41 -7.98 22.69 -27.89
CA PRO A 41 -6.54 22.48 -27.72
C PRO A 41 -6.17 22.64 -26.24
N GLY A 42 -5.58 21.59 -25.65
CA GLY A 42 -5.12 21.61 -24.27
C GLY A 42 -4.01 22.65 -24.06
N ALA A 43 -4.11 23.39 -22.96
CA ALA A 43 -3.07 24.31 -22.51
C ALA A 43 -1.72 23.57 -22.34
N PRO A 44 -0.58 24.21 -22.64
CA PRO A 44 0.72 23.56 -22.59
C PRO A 44 1.05 23.10 -21.16
N THR A 45 1.32 21.81 -21.01
CA THR A 45 1.90 21.23 -19.78
C THR A 45 3.27 21.87 -19.53
N ALA A 46 3.37 22.64 -18.46
CA ALA A 46 4.64 23.20 -18.01
C ALA A 46 5.53 22.07 -17.46
N TRP A 47 6.54 21.68 -18.23
CA TRP A 47 7.57 20.70 -17.85
C TRP A 47 8.55 21.22 -16.78
N THR A 48 8.28 22.37 -16.15
CA THR A 48 9.14 23.03 -15.17
C THR A 48 9.02 22.50 -13.74
N GLY A 49 8.17 21.50 -13.49
CA GLY A 49 7.83 21.00 -12.15
C GLY A 49 8.48 19.67 -11.75
N GLN A 50 9.55 19.21 -12.42
CA GLN A 50 10.19 17.93 -12.03
C GLN A 50 10.83 18.07 -10.63
N THR A 51 10.20 17.43 -9.64
CA THR A 51 10.48 17.60 -8.20
C THR A 51 11.70 16.80 -7.74
N SER A 52 12.36 17.28 -6.67
CA SER A 52 13.31 16.45 -5.91
C SER A 52 12.57 15.35 -5.14
N PRO A 53 13.01 14.08 -5.21
CA PRO A 53 12.33 12.94 -4.58
C PRO A 53 12.68 12.73 -3.11
N THR A 54 13.40 13.66 -2.49
CA THR A 54 13.89 13.57 -1.10
C THR A 54 13.28 14.70 -0.33
N LEU A 55 12.58 14.38 0.77
CA LEU A 55 11.81 15.36 1.53
C LEU A 55 12.62 16.11 2.59
N PHE A 56 13.82 15.69 2.99
CA PHE A 56 14.53 16.33 4.11
C PHE A 56 15.95 16.76 3.73
N ALA A 57 16.29 18.03 4.01
CA ALA A 57 17.57 18.64 3.61
C ALA A 57 18.58 18.81 4.76
N ASN A 58 18.15 18.87 6.03
CA ASN A 58 18.95 19.45 7.12
C ASN A 58 19.08 18.60 8.41
N THR A 59 19.03 17.26 8.33
CA THR A 59 19.28 16.37 9.47
C THR A 59 20.55 15.55 9.28
N PRO A 60 21.40 15.39 10.32
CA PRO A 60 22.52 14.47 10.22
C PRO A 60 21.98 13.06 9.97
N PRO A 61 22.54 12.31 9.00
CA PRO A 61 22.17 10.91 8.85
C PRO A 61 22.53 10.15 10.12
N LEU A 62 21.72 9.15 10.49
CA LEU A 62 22.24 8.08 11.36
C LEU A 62 23.51 7.53 10.72
N HIS A 63 24.51 7.15 11.52
CA HIS A 63 25.83 6.72 11.07
C HIS A 63 25.79 6.03 9.70
N SER A 64 26.03 6.82 8.65
CA SER A 64 25.89 6.37 7.28
C SER A 64 27.24 5.86 6.81
N TYR A 65 27.31 4.62 6.35
CA TYR A 65 28.42 4.22 5.50
C TYR A 65 28.19 4.83 4.11
N ARG A 66 28.75 6.02 3.86
CA ARG A 66 28.88 6.54 2.50
C ARG A 66 29.86 5.64 1.75
N SER A 67 29.34 4.69 0.99
CA SER A 67 30.13 4.12 -0.11
C SER A 67 30.22 5.21 -1.19
N ASN A 68 31.36 5.90 -1.25
CA ASN A 68 31.70 6.84 -2.32
C ASN A 68 32.16 6.12 -3.60
N THR A 69 31.76 4.88 -3.76
CA THR A 69 31.99 4.04 -4.93
C THR A 69 30.61 3.66 -5.45
N SER A 70 30.46 3.36 -6.75
CA SER A 70 29.31 2.62 -7.29
C SER A 70 28.78 1.64 -6.24
N PRO A 71 27.45 1.49 -6.06
CA PRO A 71 26.90 0.63 -5.00
C PRO A 71 27.71 -0.65 -5.08
N PRO A 72 28.44 -1.03 -4.02
CA PRO A 72 29.38 -2.13 -4.14
C PRO A 72 28.57 -3.26 -4.75
N HIS A 73 29.17 -3.97 -5.71
CA HIS A 73 28.91 -5.40 -5.71
C HIS A 73 29.27 -5.82 -4.29
N HIS A 74 28.29 -5.79 -3.39
CA HIS A 74 28.37 -6.34 -2.08
C HIS A 74 28.41 -7.84 -2.35
N THR A 75 29.58 -8.32 -2.78
CA THR A 75 30.15 -9.58 -2.31
C THR A 75 30.41 -9.41 -0.81
N THR A 76 29.35 -9.11 -0.06
CA THR A 76 29.33 -9.47 1.34
C THR A 76 29.04 -10.95 1.27
N THR A 77 30.03 -11.72 1.66
CA THR A 77 29.97 -13.14 1.97
C THR A 77 29.06 -13.39 3.18
N THR A 78 27.89 -12.74 3.23
CA THR A 78 26.74 -13.26 3.93
C THR A 78 26.12 -14.21 2.94
N THR A 79 26.06 -15.47 3.32
CA THR A 79 25.30 -16.52 2.66
C THR A 79 23.80 -16.14 2.69
N THR A 80 23.40 -15.05 2.04
CA THR A 80 22.00 -14.82 1.69
C THR A 80 21.68 -15.92 0.73
N THR A 81 21.08 -16.98 1.27
CA THR A 81 20.47 -18.07 0.53
C THR A 81 19.69 -17.40 -0.59
N THR A 82 20.08 -17.69 -1.84
CA THR A 82 19.41 -17.19 -3.03
C THR A 82 18.03 -17.83 -3.07
N THR A 83 17.10 -17.35 -2.25
CA THR A 83 15.77 -17.93 -2.10
C THR A 83 15.03 -17.71 -3.39
N SER A 84 14.59 -18.79 -4.01
CA SER A 84 13.75 -18.70 -5.21
C SER A 84 12.38 -18.09 -4.83
N PRO A 85 11.68 -17.40 -5.76
CA PRO A 85 10.33 -16.92 -5.53
C PRO A 85 9.38 -18.04 -5.06
N THR A 86 9.56 -19.25 -5.59
CA THR A 86 8.82 -20.44 -5.20
C THR A 86 9.02 -20.78 -3.74
N THR A 87 10.29 -20.90 -3.30
CA THR A 87 10.63 -21.23 -1.91
C THR A 87 10.07 -20.19 -0.95
N LEU A 88 10.20 -18.90 -1.31
CA LEU A 88 9.67 -17.80 -0.50
C LEU A 88 8.14 -17.88 -0.33
N SER A 89 7.45 -18.33 -1.37
CA SER A 89 5.99 -18.46 -1.38
C SER A 89 5.50 -19.75 -0.72
N SER A 90 6.37 -20.72 -0.42
CA SER A 90 6.00 -22.03 0.14
C SER A 90 6.45 -22.22 1.58
N SER A 91 7.64 -21.73 1.95
CA SER A 91 8.14 -21.78 3.32
C SER A 91 9.07 -20.60 3.59
N PRO A 92 8.79 -19.78 4.61
CA PRO A 92 9.70 -18.71 5.01
C PRO A 92 11.03 -19.30 5.55
N PRO A 93 12.17 -18.65 5.30
CA PRO A 93 13.45 -19.05 5.87
C PRO A 93 13.52 -18.75 7.37
N THR A 94 14.56 -19.27 8.04
CA THR A 94 14.84 -18.94 9.44
C THR A 94 15.03 -17.42 9.62
N PRO A 95 14.37 -16.80 10.62
CA PRO A 95 14.48 -15.36 10.86
C PRO A 95 15.91 -14.90 11.07
N GLN A 96 16.32 -13.89 10.30
CA GLN A 96 17.61 -13.23 10.47
C GLN A 96 17.57 -12.25 11.65
N PRO A 97 18.70 -11.99 12.34
CA PRO A 97 18.74 -11.00 13.42
C PRO A 97 18.51 -9.58 12.90
N LEU A 98 17.89 -8.71 13.71
CA LEU A 98 17.78 -7.28 13.42
C LEU A 98 19.16 -6.63 13.55
N SER A 99 19.71 -6.17 12.43
CA SER A 99 21.05 -5.59 12.33
C SER A 99 21.08 -4.58 11.19
N LEU A 100 22.11 -3.73 11.11
CA LEU A 100 22.27 -2.80 10.01
C LEU A 100 22.28 -3.50 8.62
N PRO A 101 23.02 -4.61 8.40
CA PRO A 101 22.96 -5.33 7.12
C PRO A 101 21.58 -5.86 6.75
N THR A 102 20.84 -6.46 7.69
CA THR A 102 19.51 -7.02 7.41
C THR A 102 18.46 -5.94 7.20
N LEU A 103 18.55 -4.82 7.93
CA LEU A 103 17.72 -3.63 7.71
C LEU A 103 18.01 -2.97 6.35
N SER A 104 19.29 -2.83 5.98
CA SER A 104 19.69 -2.34 4.66
C SER A 104 19.16 -3.25 3.55
N HIS A 105 19.27 -4.58 3.69
CA HIS A 105 18.70 -5.55 2.75
C HIS A 105 17.19 -5.38 2.60
N LEU A 106 16.44 -5.27 3.71
CA LEU A 106 14.99 -5.03 3.69
C LEU A 106 14.65 -3.79 2.86
N LEU A 107 15.25 -2.63 3.19
CA LEU A 107 14.98 -1.35 2.53
C LEU A 107 15.44 -1.35 1.07
N TYR A 108 16.53 -2.03 0.75
CA TYR A 108 17.06 -2.17 -0.60
C TYR A 108 16.12 -2.97 -1.51
N HIS A 109 15.53 -4.03 -0.99
CA HIS A 109 14.60 -4.91 -1.72
C HIS A 109 13.13 -4.51 -1.62
N SER A 110 12.78 -3.42 -0.93
CA SER A 110 11.39 -2.95 -0.82
C SER A 110 11.17 -1.52 -1.35
N LEU A 111 12.06 -0.58 -1.00
CA LEU A 111 11.77 0.86 -1.09
C LEU A 111 12.86 1.68 -1.80
N SER A 112 13.98 1.05 -2.17
CA SER A 112 15.11 1.73 -2.81
C SER A 112 14.89 2.03 -4.31
N LEU A 113 15.81 2.82 -4.87
CA LEU A 113 15.93 2.95 -6.33
C LEU A 113 16.35 1.60 -6.95
N SER A 114 15.69 1.21 -8.04
CA SER A 114 15.91 -0.06 -8.74
C SER A 114 16.58 0.09 -10.11
N ALA A 115 16.45 1.27 -10.73
CA ALA A 115 17.13 1.63 -11.97
C ALA A 115 17.07 3.13 -12.24
N TRP A 116 17.80 3.56 -13.25
CA TRP A 116 17.70 4.87 -13.86
C TRP A 116 17.30 4.70 -15.33
N LYS A 117 16.43 5.58 -15.81
CA LYS A 117 16.14 5.74 -17.24
C LYS A 117 16.70 7.08 -17.68
N SER A 118 17.35 7.07 -18.84
CA SER A 118 17.97 8.25 -19.42
C SER A 118 17.56 8.40 -20.88
N THR A 119 17.29 9.64 -21.25
CA THR A 119 17.16 10.13 -22.61
C THR A 119 18.17 11.27 -22.80
N PRO A 120 18.43 11.75 -24.03
CA PRO A 120 19.34 12.88 -24.23
C PRO A 120 18.97 14.14 -23.42
N HIS A 121 17.70 14.33 -23.07
CA HIS A 121 17.20 15.54 -22.41
C HIS A 121 16.87 15.37 -20.92
N SER A 122 16.72 14.13 -20.44
CA SER A 122 16.27 13.89 -19.07
C SER A 122 16.72 12.53 -18.54
N THR A 123 16.98 12.49 -17.23
CA THR A 123 17.25 11.25 -16.49
C THR A 123 16.37 11.20 -15.26
N TRP A 124 15.76 10.05 -15.00
CA TRP A 124 14.90 9.84 -13.84
C TRP A 124 15.10 8.46 -13.23
N SER A 125 14.90 8.37 -11.92
CA SER A 125 15.01 7.11 -11.18
C SER A 125 13.71 6.33 -11.19
N LEU A 126 13.83 5.01 -11.09
CA LEU A 126 12.74 4.08 -10.81
C LEU A 126 12.96 3.47 -9.43
N ARG A 127 11.88 3.13 -8.73
CA ARG A 127 11.93 2.40 -7.44
C ARG A 127 11.57 0.94 -7.60
N VAL A 128 11.81 0.16 -6.55
CA VAL A 128 11.39 -1.24 -6.47
C VAL A 128 9.87 -1.35 -6.64
N ASN A 129 9.11 -0.59 -5.84
CA ASN A 129 7.67 -0.45 -5.98
C ASN A 129 7.30 0.47 -7.15
N PRO A 130 6.27 0.14 -7.95
CA PRO A 130 5.75 1.04 -8.97
C PRO A 130 5.04 2.24 -8.33
N SER A 131 4.93 3.32 -9.10
CA SER A 131 4.20 4.52 -8.73
C SER A 131 3.51 5.11 -9.95
N SER A 132 2.31 5.63 -9.74
CA SER A 132 1.54 6.29 -10.78
C SER A 132 2.35 7.46 -11.39
N GLY A 133 2.58 7.40 -12.71
CA GLY A 133 3.39 8.41 -13.40
C GLY A 133 4.86 8.48 -12.97
N ASN A 134 5.35 7.54 -12.15
CA ASN A 134 6.65 7.54 -11.50
C ASN A 134 6.88 8.78 -10.60
N LEU A 135 5.86 9.19 -9.82
CA LEU A 135 5.88 10.41 -8.99
C LEU A 135 6.25 10.15 -7.52
N HIS A 136 6.08 8.93 -7.04
CA HIS A 136 6.49 8.44 -5.72
C HIS A 136 6.04 9.34 -4.57
N PRO A 137 4.71 9.43 -4.31
CA PRO A 137 4.16 10.20 -3.18
C PRO A 137 4.54 9.61 -1.83
N THR A 138 4.80 8.29 -1.79
CA THR A 138 5.04 7.54 -0.55
C THR A 138 6.44 7.80 0.03
N GLU A 139 6.46 8.24 1.28
CA GLU A 139 7.63 8.34 2.15
C GLU A 139 7.66 7.20 3.17
N THR A 140 8.84 6.93 3.74
CA THR A 140 9.06 5.81 4.66
C THR A 140 9.77 6.27 5.92
N HIS A 141 9.20 5.91 7.05
CA HIS A 141 9.71 6.19 8.39
C HIS A 141 10.00 4.87 9.10
N LEU A 142 11.13 4.78 9.76
CA LEU A 142 11.57 3.63 10.55
C LEU A 142 11.53 4.02 12.02
N ILE A 143 10.84 3.25 12.85
CA ILE A 143 10.87 3.39 14.31
C ILE A 143 11.42 2.08 14.87
N SER A 144 12.61 2.12 15.45
CA SER A 144 13.39 0.93 15.76
C SER A 144 13.87 0.89 17.21
N PRO A 145 13.96 -0.30 17.84
CA PRO A 145 14.73 -0.47 19.06
C PRO A 145 16.22 -0.18 18.80
N PRO A 146 17.07 -0.16 19.84
CA PRO A 146 18.52 -0.07 19.65
C PRO A 146 19.03 -1.15 18.69
N ILE A 147 19.80 -0.73 17.70
CA ILE A 147 20.53 -1.63 16.80
C ILE A 147 22.01 -1.33 17.06
N PRO A 148 22.77 -2.20 17.74
CA PRO A 148 24.14 -1.88 18.18
C PRO A 148 25.08 -1.36 17.09
N SER A 149 24.87 -1.78 15.83
CA SER A 149 25.63 -1.33 14.66
C SER A 149 25.19 0.03 14.09
N LEU A 150 24.12 0.64 14.59
CA LEU A 150 23.50 1.85 14.05
C LEU A 150 23.18 2.90 15.13
N SER A 151 22.57 2.49 16.25
CA SER A 151 22.19 3.37 17.37
C SER A 151 22.14 2.60 18.69
N ARG A 152 22.65 3.20 19.77
CA ARG A 152 22.62 2.64 21.13
C ARG A 152 21.26 2.80 21.83
N SER A 153 20.41 3.66 21.31
CA SER A 153 19.06 3.90 21.83
C SER A 153 18.02 3.62 20.74
N ALA A 154 16.76 3.40 21.13
CA ALA A 154 15.67 3.37 20.17
C ALA A 154 15.54 4.73 19.47
N PHE A 155 15.09 4.74 18.22
CA PHE A 155 15.11 5.92 17.37
C PHE A 155 14.02 5.89 16.30
N ALA A 156 13.59 7.07 15.85
CA ALA A 156 12.82 7.25 14.62
C ALA A 156 13.69 7.91 13.53
N ALA A 157 13.60 7.39 12.30
CA ALA A 157 14.37 7.88 11.17
C ALA A 157 13.55 7.89 9.88
N HIS A 158 13.85 8.83 8.99
CA HIS A 158 13.31 8.86 7.63
C HIS A 158 14.24 8.11 6.68
N TYR A 159 13.70 7.27 5.79
CA TYR A 159 14.49 6.58 4.77
C TYR A 159 14.61 7.41 3.50
N ALA A 160 15.84 7.76 3.12
CA ALA A 160 16.15 8.54 1.93
C ALA A 160 16.58 7.62 0.77
N PRO A 161 15.68 7.27 -0.18
CA PRO A 161 15.93 6.25 -1.20
C PRO A 161 17.06 6.62 -2.17
N LYS A 162 17.27 7.91 -2.44
CA LYS A 162 18.34 8.41 -3.33
C LYS A 162 19.72 8.00 -2.86
N HIS A 163 19.95 8.02 -1.54
CA HIS A 163 21.23 7.76 -0.91
C HIS A 163 21.27 6.39 -0.21
N HIS A 164 20.15 5.66 -0.23
CA HIS A 164 19.95 4.44 0.57
C HIS A 164 20.42 4.64 2.02
N SER A 165 19.94 5.71 2.65
CA SER A 165 20.39 6.15 3.98
C SER A 165 19.20 6.41 4.91
N LEU A 166 19.47 6.42 6.22
CA LEU A 166 18.52 6.80 7.25
C LEU A 166 18.89 8.18 7.81
N HIS A 167 17.93 9.08 7.87
CA HIS A 167 18.06 10.39 8.49
C HIS A 167 17.41 10.35 9.87
N LEU A 168 18.16 10.61 10.93
CA LEU A 168 17.59 10.62 12.29
C LEU A 168 16.56 11.74 12.39
N ARG A 169 15.37 11.42 12.92
CA ARG A 169 14.24 12.36 13.03
C ARG A 169 13.79 12.61 14.46
N SER A 170 14.29 11.86 15.44
CA SER A 170 13.88 12.00 16.82
C SER A 170 15.06 12.08 17.78
N SER A 171 14.82 12.63 18.98
CA SER A 171 15.57 12.28 20.17
C SER A 171 15.43 10.76 20.48
N PRO A 172 16.25 10.20 21.39
CA PRO A 172 16.12 8.80 21.80
C PRO A 172 14.70 8.47 22.26
N ILE A 173 14.13 7.39 21.72
CA ILE A 173 12.82 6.90 22.12
C ILE A 173 12.97 6.08 23.41
N PRO A 174 12.11 6.30 24.43
CA PRO A 174 12.03 5.45 25.61
C PRO A 174 11.96 3.95 25.27
N SER A 175 12.83 3.14 25.87
CA SER A 175 12.94 1.69 25.58
C SER A 175 11.68 0.90 25.92
N GLN A 176 10.81 1.45 26.78
CA GLN A 176 9.53 0.86 27.15
C GLN A 176 8.60 0.62 25.95
N PHE A 177 8.76 1.38 24.87
CA PHE A 177 7.96 1.23 23.65
C PHE A 177 8.12 -0.14 22.98
N PHE A 178 9.30 -0.76 23.10
CA PHE A 178 9.62 -2.05 22.48
C PHE A 178 9.58 -3.22 23.47
N LEU A 179 8.87 -3.08 24.60
CA LEU A 179 8.74 -4.15 25.57
C LEU A 179 7.96 -5.35 24.99
N PRO A 180 8.28 -6.59 25.43
CA PRO A 180 7.60 -7.81 24.99
C PRO A 180 6.07 -7.83 25.18
N THR A 181 5.54 -6.96 26.06
CA THR A 181 4.10 -6.80 26.27
C THR A 181 3.38 -6.23 25.04
N PHE A 182 4.08 -5.48 24.18
CA PHE A 182 3.50 -4.84 23.00
C PHE A 182 3.95 -5.50 21.69
N PHE A 183 5.21 -5.92 21.62
CA PHE A 183 5.79 -6.48 20.40
C PHE A 183 6.72 -7.66 20.70
N PRO A 184 6.85 -8.64 19.80
CA PRO A 184 7.89 -9.67 19.90
C PRO A 184 9.28 -9.05 20.01
N LYS A 185 10.22 -9.77 20.64
CA LYS A 185 11.63 -9.34 20.67
C LYS A 185 12.14 -9.13 19.24
N SER A 186 12.98 -8.11 19.07
CA SER A 186 13.54 -7.71 17.77
C SER A 186 12.52 -7.20 16.75
N SER A 187 11.34 -6.79 17.20
CA SER A 187 10.38 -6.08 16.33
C SER A 187 10.77 -4.62 16.14
N PHE A 188 10.39 -4.06 14.99
CA PHE A 188 10.48 -2.65 14.68
C PHE A 188 9.29 -2.22 13.84
N LEU A 189 9.04 -0.92 13.71
CA LEU A 189 7.93 -0.39 12.94
C LEU A 189 8.42 0.30 11.66
N VAL A 190 7.62 0.18 10.61
CA VAL A 190 7.75 0.96 9.38
C VAL A 190 6.46 1.75 9.18
N GLY A 191 6.57 3.08 9.17
CA GLY A 191 5.49 3.99 8.84
C GLY A 191 5.54 4.41 7.38
N PHE A 192 4.38 4.47 6.74
CA PHE A 192 4.20 5.03 5.40
C PHE A 192 3.36 6.31 5.48
N SER A 193 3.80 7.33 4.75
CA SER A 193 3.06 8.57 4.54
C SER A 193 3.03 8.96 3.08
N SER A 194 2.08 9.80 2.70
CA SER A 194 1.91 10.29 1.34
C SER A 194 1.98 11.80 1.29
N VAL A 195 2.79 12.33 0.38
CA VAL A 195 2.74 13.75 0.00
C VAL A 195 1.80 13.88 -1.20
N PHE A 196 0.52 14.16 -0.94
CA PHE A 196 -0.52 14.19 -1.98
C PHE A 196 -0.17 15.11 -3.16
N TRP A 197 0.49 16.24 -2.88
CA TRP A 197 0.89 17.19 -3.91
C TRP A 197 1.75 16.55 -5.03
N ARG A 198 2.59 15.55 -4.70
CA ARG A 198 3.44 14.86 -5.69
C ARG A 198 2.65 14.16 -6.78
N GLU A 199 1.43 13.72 -6.50
CA GLU A 199 0.52 13.12 -7.49
C GLU A 199 -0.46 14.17 -8.05
N ALA A 200 -0.91 15.10 -7.21
CA ALA A 200 -1.96 16.06 -7.53
C ALA A 200 -1.61 17.04 -8.65
N TRP A 201 -0.32 17.43 -8.77
CA TRP A 201 0.10 18.35 -9.84
C TRP A 201 -0.14 17.76 -11.24
N LYS A 202 -0.12 16.43 -11.39
CA LYS A 202 -0.32 15.73 -12.67
C LYS A 202 -1.72 15.16 -12.81
N TYR A 203 -2.28 14.60 -11.74
CA TYR A 203 -3.52 13.82 -11.81
C TYR A 203 -4.74 14.51 -11.19
N GLY A 204 -4.56 15.70 -10.62
CA GLY A 204 -5.63 16.45 -9.97
C GLY A 204 -6.33 15.62 -8.90
N GLU A 205 -7.65 15.66 -8.87
CA GLU A 205 -8.49 14.97 -7.87
C GLU A 205 -8.22 13.46 -7.76
N ARG A 206 -7.77 12.82 -8.85
CA ARG A 206 -7.45 11.38 -8.87
C ARG A 206 -6.22 11.01 -8.03
N ALA A 207 -5.40 11.98 -7.67
CA ALA A 207 -4.18 11.79 -6.90
C ALA A 207 -4.43 11.09 -5.55
N PHE A 208 -5.53 11.42 -4.86
CA PHE A 208 -5.86 10.78 -3.59
C PHE A 208 -5.89 9.24 -3.71
N ARG A 209 -6.58 8.73 -4.74
CA ARG A 209 -6.64 7.29 -5.01
C ARG A 209 -5.27 6.72 -5.40
N TYR A 210 -4.49 7.45 -6.19
CA TYR A 210 -3.17 6.97 -6.62
C TYR A 210 -2.17 6.90 -5.47
N CYS A 211 -2.21 7.83 -4.52
CA CYS A 211 -1.42 7.73 -3.28
C CYS A 211 -1.73 6.44 -2.52
N ASN A 212 -3.02 6.11 -2.35
CA ASN A 212 -3.43 4.86 -1.69
C ASN A 212 -2.94 3.60 -2.44
N HIS A 213 -2.99 3.60 -3.78
CA HIS A 213 -2.46 2.48 -4.58
C HIS A 213 -0.94 2.33 -4.41
N ASP A 214 -0.20 3.44 -4.40
CA ASP A 214 1.25 3.45 -4.24
C ASP A 214 1.68 2.94 -2.85
N VAL A 215 0.93 3.31 -1.80
CA VAL A 215 1.11 2.76 -0.44
C VAL A 215 0.87 1.25 -0.43
N GLY A 216 -0.19 0.75 -1.07
CA GLY A 216 -0.44 -0.69 -1.21
C GLY A 216 0.72 -1.44 -1.87
N HIS A 217 1.33 -0.84 -2.90
CA HIS A 217 2.54 -1.39 -3.51
C HIS A 217 3.77 -1.36 -2.59
N ALA A 218 3.95 -0.31 -1.80
CA ALA A 218 5.02 -0.22 -0.81
C ALA A 218 4.89 -1.27 0.30
N ILE A 219 3.68 -1.45 0.83
CA ILE A 219 3.36 -2.48 1.83
C ILE A 219 3.66 -3.88 1.27
N ALA A 220 3.20 -4.19 0.06
CA ALA A 220 3.44 -5.49 -0.55
C ALA A 220 4.94 -5.75 -0.81
N ALA A 221 5.68 -4.75 -1.27
CA ALA A 221 7.12 -4.85 -1.48
C ALA A 221 7.88 -5.08 -0.16
N LEU A 222 7.48 -4.38 0.92
CA LEU A 222 8.03 -4.57 2.25
C LEU A 222 7.75 -5.99 2.78
N ALA A 223 6.51 -6.49 2.65
CA ALA A 223 6.14 -7.82 3.10
C ALA A 223 6.94 -8.92 2.40
N ILE A 224 7.12 -8.82 1.07
CA ILE A 224 7.92 -9.78 0.29
C ILE A 224 9.40 -9.72 0.69
N ALA A 225 9.96 -8.52 0.85
CA ALA A 225 11.36 -8.36 1.24
C ALA A 225 11.63 -8.84 2.68
N ALA A 226 10.70 -8.60 3.60
CA ALA A 226 10.75 -9.08 4.98
C ALA A 226 10.67 -10.61 5.04
N ALA A 227 9.78 -11.23 4.27
CA ALA A 227 9.69 -12.68 4.17
C ALA A 227 11.01 -13.31 3.71
N GLY A 228 11.75 -12.66 2.82
CA GLY A 228 13.08 -13.11 2.39
C GLY A 228 14.14 -13.15 3.51
N LEU A 229 13.92 -12.40 4.60
CA LEU A 229 14.73 -12.38 5.80
C LEU A 229 14.16 -13.26 6.93
N GLY A 230 13.09 -14.02 6.65
CA GLY A 230 12.39 -14.82 7.66
C GLY A 230 11.61 -13.95 8.65
N TRP A 231 11.28 -12.71 8.26
CA TRP A 231 10.42 -11.81 9.03
C TRP A 231 9.00 -11.85 8.50
N ASP A 232 8.05 -11.50 9.36
CA ASP A 232 6.66 -11.28 9.00
C ASP A 232 6.30 -9.81 9.24
N VAL A 233 5.22 -9.36 8.59
CA VAL A 233 4.78 -7.97 8.64
C VAL A 233 3.29 -7.95 8.91
N LYS A 234 2.83 -7.06 9.81
CA LYS A 234 1.41 -6.83 10.05
C LYS A 234 1.11 -5.34 10.13
N ILE A 235 0.03 -4.92 9.46
CA ILE A 235 -0.49 -3.57 9.62
C ILE A 235 -1.11 -3.42 11.02
N LEU A 236 -0.77 -2.33 11.69
CA LEU A 236 -1.35 -1.98 12.99
C LEU A 236 -2.66 -1.20 12.76
N ASP A 237 -3.60 -1.83 12.07
CA ASP A 237 -4.80 -1.14 11.56
C ASP A 237 -5.63 -0.51 12.67
N GLY A 238 -5.66 -1.07 13.88
CA GLY A 238 -6.46 -0.53 14.96
C GLY A 238 -6.01 0.86 15.47
N LEU A 239 -4.80 1.31 15.13
CA LEU A 239 -4.34 2.67 15.43
C LEU A 239 -5.18 3.72 14.66
N GLY A 240 -5.52 4.81 15.35
CA GLY A 240 -6.20 5.94 14.74
C GLY A 240 -5.25 6.91 14.06
N PHE A 241 -5.80 7.84 13.28
CA PHE A 241 -5.05 8.88 12.58
C PHE A 241 -4.07 9.63 13.51
N CYS A 242 -4.53 10.04 14.69
CA CYS A 242 -3.69 10.75 15.67
C CYS A 242 -2.53 9.91 16.21
N ASP A 243 -2.71 8.59 16.34
CA ASP A 243 -1.63 7.69 16.77
C ASP A 243 -0.55 7.61 15.69
N LEU A 244 -0.96 7.55 14.41
CA LEU A 244 -0.03 7.55 13.28
C LEU A 244 0.77 8.86 13.20
N GLU A 245 0.12 10.01 13.41
CA GLU A 245 0.79 11.31 13.45
C GLU A 245 1.85 11.38 14.55
N LYS A 246 1.53 10.89 15.75
CA LYS A 246 2.45 10.81 16.90
C LYS A 246 3.65 9.93 16.61
N VAL A 247 3.43 8.70 16.18
CA VAL A 247 4.50 7.70 15.96
C VAL A 247 5.46 8.13 14.85
N MET A 248 4.97 8.84 13.83
CA MET A 248 5.80 9.28 12.69
C MET A 248 6.31 10.73 12.80
N GLY A 249 5.96 11.46 13.87
CA GLY A 249 6.43 12.83 14.08
C GLY A 249 5.83 13.84 13.13
N MET A 250 4.55 13.66 12.79
CA MET A 250 3.79 14.50 11.87
C MET A 250 2.82 15.44 12.61
N ASN A 251 2.80 15.37 13.94
CA ASN A 251 2.07 16.32 14.78
C ASN A 251 2.51 17.75 14.46
N GLY A 252 1.56 18.63 14.12
CA GLY A 252 1.85 20.04 13.88
C GLY A 252 2.21 20.40 12.43
N ASN A 253 1.89 19.54 11.45
CA ASN A 253 1.61 20.01 10.10
C ASN A 253 0.52 21.08 10.23
N GLY A 254 0.91 22.36 10.17
CA GLY A 254 0.12 23.49 10.66
C GLY A 254 -1.31 23.54 10.13
N GLU A 255 -2.18 24.29 10.81
CA GLU A 255 -3.58 24.44 10.40
C GLU A 255 -3.67 24.91 8.93
N PHE A 256 -4.06 23.99 8.05
CA PHE A 256 -4.30 24.25 6.64
C PHE A 256 -5.80 24.45 6.43
N GLU A 257 -6.22 25.67 6.11
CA GLU A 257 -7.60 25.95 5.75
C GLU A 257 -7.87 25.43 4.33
N ILE A 258 -8.70 24.38 4.24
CA ILE A 258 -9.05 23.78 2.95
C ILE A 258 -9.92 24.76 2.16
N PRO A 259 -9.51 25.20 0.95
CA PRO A 259 -10.27 26.18 0.19
C PRO A 259 -11.64 25.63 -0.26
N ALA A 260 -12.58 26.52 -0.59
CA ALA A 260 -13.93 26.15 -1.02
C ALA A 260 -13.99 25.50 -2.42
N ARG A 261 -12.91 25.62 -3.20
CA ARG A 261 -12.76 25.16 -4.59
C ARG A 261 -11.28 25.01 -4.92
N PRO A 262 -10.91 24.43 -6.07
CA PRO A 262 -9.52 24.38 -6.47
C PRO A 262 -8.91 25.78 -6.64
N VAL A 263 -7.72 25.99 -6.06
CA VAL A 263 -6.99 27.27 -6.10
C VAL A 263 -5.57 27.02 -6.59
N LYS A 264 -5.05 27.93 -7.42
CA LYS A 264 -3.64 27.97 -7.81
C LYS A 264 -2.94 29.10 -7.06
N GLY A 265 -1.77 28.84 -6.52
CA GLY A 265 -0.98 29.83 -5.78
C GLY A 265 0.28 29.21 -5.17
N ARG A 266 1.06 30.00 -4.45
CA ARG A 266 2.17 29.48 -3.65
C ARG A 266 1.63 29.02 -2.30
N MET A 267 1.54 27.70 -2.10
CA MET A 267 0.96 27.07 -0.91
C MET A 267 1.89 25.95 -0.39
N PRO A 268 3.11 26.29 0.09
CA PRO A 268 4.08 25.30 0.58
C PRO A 268 3.52 24.38 1.68
N GLU A 269 2.52 24.85 2.43
CA GLU A 269 1.84 24.11 3.47
C GLU A 269 1.16 22.84 2.95
N ILE A 270 0.75 22.74 1.68
CA ILE A 270 0.05 21.55 1.16
C ILE A 270 0.98 20.40 0.76
N GLU A 271 2.30 20.59 0.93
CA GLU A 271 3.34 19.57 0.71
C GLU A 271 3.66 18.74 1.96
N PHE A 272 2.82 18.82 3.01
CA PHE A 272 2.99 18.01 4.21
C PHE A 272 2.83 16.50 3.94
N ASP A 273 3.43 15.69 4.81
CA ASP A 273 3.24 14.25 4.85
C ASP A 273 1.88 13.91 5.49
N HIS A 274 1.04 13.18 4.76
CA HIS A 274 -0.17 12.59 5.31
C HIS A 274 0.12 11.17 5.81
N PRO A 275 -0.13 10.82 7.08
CA PRO A 275 0.12 9.48 7.58
C PRO A 275 -0.87 8.48 6.98
N ASP A 276 -0.36 7.44 6.32
CA ASP A 276 -1.21 6.41 5.69
C ASP A 276 -1.37 5.19 6.60
N CYS A 277 -0.27 4.60 7.07
CA CYS A 277 -0.31 3.47 7.99
C CYS A 277 1.04 3.24 8.70
N VAL A 278 0.99 2.44 9.77
CA VAL A 278 2.18 1.86 10.41
C VAL A 278 2.06 0.34 10.38
N VAL A 279 3.15 -0.32 10.03
CA VAL A 279 3.29 -1.77 10.09
C VAL A 279 4.35 -2.17 11.09
N VAL A 280 4.12 -3.27 11.79
CA VAL A 280 5.13 -3.95 12.62
C VAL A 280 5.82 -5.02 11.79
N VAL A 281 7.15 -5.05 11.86
CA VAL A 281 8.00 -6.09 11.28
C VAL A 281 8.62 -6.87 12.43
N PHE A 282 8.52 -8.19 12.39
CA PHE A 282 8.93 -9.07 13.49
C PHE A 282 9.45 -10.42 12.99
N PRO A 283 10.30 -11.13 13.76
CA PRO A 283 10.76 -12.47 13.40
C PRO A 283 9.58 -13.46 13.26
N ASN A 284 9.52 -14.21 12.16
CA ASN A 284 8.51 -15.25 11.99
C ASN A 284 8.80 -16.48 12.89
N GLY A 285 7.79 -17.31 13.16
CA GLY A 285 7.95 -18.57 13.90
C GLY A 285 8.15 -18.44 15.41
N GLY A 286 8.03 -17.22 15.96
CA GLY A 286 7.90 -17.01 17.40
C GLY A 286 6.52 -17.42 17.93
N GLU A 287 6.34 -17.36 19.24
CA GLU A 287 5.00 -17.43 19.85
C GLU A 287 4.14 -16.30 19.26
N GLY A 288 2.92 -16.63 18.83
CA GLY A 288 2.01 -15.62 18.29
C GLY A 288 1.81 -14.50 19.32
N PHE A 289 1.83 -13.26 18.86
CA PHE A 289 1.55 -12.09 19.71
C PHE A 289 0.20 -11.48 19.36
N GLU A 290 -0.34 -10.76 20.34
CA GLU A 290 -1.61 -10.05 20.28
C GLU A 290 -1.33 -8.59 20.63
N VAL A 291 -1.89 -7.67 19.86
CA VAL A 291 -1.78 -6.23 20.12
C VAL A 291 -3.11 -5.74 20.69
N ASP A 292 -3.06 -5.14 21.88
CA ASP A 292 -4.16 -4.38 22.47
C ASP A 292 -4.00 -2.91 22.06
N PHE A 293 -4.82 -2.45 21.10
CA PHE A 293 -4.66 -1.11 20.52
C PHE A 293 -4.97 0.01 21.52
N GLY A 294 -5.85 -0.20 22.50
CA GLY A 294 -6.10 0.78 23.56
C GLY A 294 -4.87 1.01 24.43
N LYS A 295 -4.18 -0.06 24.84
CA LYS A 295 -2.92 0.03 25.59
C LYS A 295 -1.79 0.61 24.74
N LEU A 296 -1.70 0.19 23.48
CA LEU A 296 -0.67 0.69 22.57
C LEU A 296 -0.84 2.19 22.29
N SER A 297 -2.06 2.67 22.05
CA SER A 297 -2.35 4.11 21.85
C SER A 297 -2.01 4.94 23.10
N SER A 298 -2.30 4.41 24.29
CA SER A 298 -1.91 5.05 25.56
C SER A 298 -0.39 5.16 25.69
N LEU A 299 0.34 4.08 25.38
CA LEU A 299 1.80 4.07 25.36
C LEU A 299 2.37 5.01 24.30
N ILE A 300 1.77 5.07 23.11
CA ILE A 300 2.19 6.00 22.05
C ILE A 300 2.11 7.44 22.55
N SER A 301 1.01 7.80 23.21
CA SER A 301 0.87 9.14 23.77
C SER A 301 1.90 9.42 24.85
N GLU A 302 2.07 8.51 25.80
CA GLU A 302 3.07 8.65 26.87
C GLU A 302 4.50 8.81 26.31
N VAL A 303 4.87 8.00 25.33
CA VAL A 303 6.25 7.96 24.80
C VAL A 303 6.51 9.10 23.82
N PHE A 304 5.64 9.31 22.84
CA PHE A 304 5.92 10.21 21.72
C PHE A 304 5.55 11.66 21.97
N ASP A 305 4.78 11.97 23.02
CA ASP A 305 4.54 13.35 23.45
C ASP A 305 5.82 13.98 24.07
N GLU A 306 6.77 13.15 24.56
CA GLU A 306 8.08 13.58 25.08
C GLU A 306 9.21 13.51 24.02
N VAL A 307 8.95 12.94 22.85
CA VAL A 307 9.96 12.80 21.78
C VAL A 307 10.12 14.13 21.05
N GLU A 308 11.35 14.65 21.03
CA GLU A 308 11.69 15.83 20.24
C GLU A 308 11.93 15.43 18.79
N TRP A 309 11.12 15.97 17.89
CA TRP A 309 11.25 15.75 16.46
C TRP A 309 12.16 16.79 15.81
N VAL A 310 13.11 16.33 15.01
CA VAL A 310 14.10 17.17 14.32
C VAL A 310 13.95 17.06 12.81
N GLY A 311 14.42 18.08 12.09
CA GLY A 311 14.49 18.09 10.64
C GLY A 311 13.34 18.82 9.96
N LYS A 312 13.69 19.51 8.87
CA LYS A 312 12.78 20.34 8.10
C LYS A 312 12.58 19.77 6.69
N PRO A 313 11.32 19.59 6.26
CA PRO A 313 11.03 19.27 4.88
C PRO A 313 11.63 20.27 3.89
N ASN A 314 12.18 19.84 2.76
CA ASN A 314 12.46 20.73 1.64
C ASN A 314 11.16 21.05 0.89
N LEU A 315 11.15 22.18 0.21
CA LEU A 315 10.07 22.57 -0.69
C LEU A 315 10.21 21.82 -2.02
N LEU A 316 9.14 21.20 -2.49
CA LEU A 316 9.06 20.44 -3.73
C LEU A 316 8.76 21.35 -4.93
N SER A 317 7.90 22.36 -4.77
CA SER A 317 7.48 23.27 -5.85
C SER A 317 7.43 24.74 -5.42
N LYS A 318 7.63 25.64 -6.40
CA LYS A 318 7.45 27.10 -6.21
C LYS A 318 5.99 27.55 -6.32
N GLU A 319 5.17 26.77 -7.04
CA GLU A 319 3.73 27.01 -7.24
C GLU A 319 2.95 25.71 -7.05
N HIS A 320 1.70 25.86 -6.63
CA HIS A 320 0.81 24.78 -6.23
C HIS A 320 -0.58 24.94 -6.83
N VAL A 321 -1.27 23.81 -7.00
CA VAL A 321 -2.70 23.75 -7.26
C VAL A 321 -3.32 22.92 -6.13
N CYS A 322 -4.02 23.57 -5.22
CA CYS A 322 -4.75 22.87 -4.18
C CYS A 322 -6.06 22.35 -4.78
N TRP A 323 -6.18 21.04 -4.87
CA TRP A 323 -7.44 20.36 -5.18
C TRP A 323 -8.14 20.07 -3.86
N ASP A 324 -9.07 20.94 -3.47
CA ASP A 324 -9.70 20.92 -2.14
C ASP A 324 -10.33 19.57 -1.81
N ILE A 325 -10.90 18.88 -2.81
CA ILE A 325 -11.50 17.55 -2.64
C ILE A 325 -10.53 16.50 -2.08
N ILE A 326 -9.23 16.59 -2.38
CA ILE A 326 -8.21 15.66 -1.83
C ILE A 326 -8.16 15.80 -0.31
N TYR A 327 -8.03 17.04 0.18
CA TYR A 327 -7.89 17.33 1.60
C TYR A 327 -9.21 17.17 2.36
N ARG A 328 -10.36 17.52 1.74
CA ARG A 328 -11.69 17.22 2.30
C ARG A 328 -11.90 15.72 2.46
N THR A 329 -11.48 14.93 1.46
CA THR A 329 -11.59 13.47 1.52
C THR A 329 -10.67 12.92 2.60
N ALA A 330 -9.41 13.36 2.66
CA ALA A 330 -8.46 12.96 3.68
C ALA A 330 -8.98 13.22 5.10
N GLU A 331 -9.62 14.38 5.34
CA GLU A 331 -10.26 14.69 6.62
C GLU A 331 -11.46 13.77 6.92
N ALA A 332 -12.32 13.52 5.91
CA ALA A 332 -13.52 12.72 6.07
C ALA A 332 -13.24 11.24 6.34
N VAL A 333 -12.09 10.72 5.89
CA VAL A 333 -11.70 9.32 6.05
C VAL A 333 -10.70 9.08 7.18
N LYS A 334 -10.43 10.08 8.02
CA LYS A 334 -9.58 9.90 9.21
C LYS A 334 -10.16 8.79 10.09
N LYS A 335 -9.40 7.70 10.18
CA LYS A 335 -9.78 6.53 10.97
C LYS A 335 -9.65 6.85 12.47
N PRO A 336 -10.70 6.63 13.29
CA PRO A 336 -10.57 6.69 14.74
C PRO A 336 -9.84 5.44 15.27
N LEU A 337 -9.30 5.55 16.48
CA LEU A 337 -8.76 4.40 17.23
C LEU A 337 -9.86 3.35 17.42
N THR A 338 -9.56 2.08 17.12
CA THR A 338 -10.44 0.95 17.42
C THR A 338 -9.91 0.18 18.64
N ALA A 339 -10.08 0.78 19.82
CA ALA A 339 -9.43 0.34 21.07
C ALA A 339 -9.78 -1.09 21.52
N THR A 340 -10.95 -1.60 21.13
CA THR A 340 -11.43 -2.95 21.47
C THR A 340 -10.91 -4.02 20.52
N ASP A 341 -10.37 -3.62 19.37
CA ASP A 341 -9.89 -4.57 18.39
C ASP A 341 -8.58 -5.17 18.86
N ARG A 342 -8.39 -6.44 18.50
CA ARG A 342 -7.16 -7.17 18.71
C ARG A 342 -6.92 -8.03 17.49
N PHE A 343 -5.66 -8.13 17.06
CA PHE A 343 -5.30 -9.07 16.02
C PHE A 343 -4.32 -10.10 16.55
N LYS A 344 -4.42 -11.31 15.99
CA LYS A 344 -3.50 -12.41 16.21
C LYS A 344 -2.79 -12.75 14.91
N VAL A 345 -1.52 -13.12 14.99
CA VAL A 345 -0.76 -13.56 13.82
C VAL A 345 -1.13 -15.01 13.50
N ASP A 346 -1.78 -15.21 12.35
CA ASP A 346 -2.02 -16.54 11.81
C ASP A 346 -0.74 -17.18 11.22
N PRO A 347 -0.62 -18.52 11.25
CA PRO A 347 0.45 -19.24 10.59
C PRO A 347 0.57 -18.89 9.10
N PHE A 348 1.79 -18.92 8.58
CA PHE A 348 2.03 -18.74 7.16
C PHE A 348 1.35 -19.85 6.35
N VAL A 349 0.70 -19.47 5.26
CA VAL A 349 0.15 -20.40 4.27
C VAL A 349 0.79 -20.14 2.91
N SER A 350 1.20 -21.22 2.24
CA SER A 350 1.80 -21.17 0.91
C SER A 350 0.84 -20.58 -0.11
N SER A 351 1.29 -19.75 -1.05
CA SER A 351 0.43 -19.24 -2.14
C SER A 351 0.02 -20.32 -3.16
N GLY A 352 0.63 -21.51 -3.11
CA GLY A 352 0.42 -22.59 -4.08
C GLY A 352 1.29 -22.44 -5.34
N LEU A 353 1.67 -23.58 -5.90
CA LEU A 353 2.48 -23.63 -7.10
C LEU A 353 1.91 -24.62 -8.11
N ILE A 354 1.71 -24.13 -9.34
CA ILE A 354 1.35 -24.92 -10.51
C ILE A 354 2.61 -25.43 -11.20
N SER A 355 3.65 -24.61 -11.29
CA SER A 355 4.93 -25.03 -11.89
C SER A 355 6.13 -24.25 -11.35
N GLU A 356 7.18 -24.98 -10.94
CA GLU A 356 8.49 -24.39 -10.59
C GLU A 356 9.18 -23.71 -11.77
N ASN A 357 8.80 -24.08 -13.01
CA ASN A 357 9.45 -23.56 -14.21
C ASN A 357 9.22 -22.06 -14.42
N VAL A 358 8.14 -21.49 -13.88
CA VAL A 358 7.79 -20.06 -14.02
C VAL A 358 8.89 -19.15 -13.45
N TYR A 359 9.61 -19.63 -12.44
CA TYR A 359 10.68 -18.89 -11.77
C TYR A 359 12.07 -19.49 -12.00
N LYS A 360 12.20 -20.42 -12.96
CA LYS A 360 13.44 -21.15 -13.20
C LYS A 360 14.60 -20.20 -13.48
N GLY A 361 15.68 -20.35 -12.70
CA GLY A 361 16.90 -19.55 -12.86
C GLY A 361 16.81 -18.12 -12.33
N MET A 362 15.75 -17.74 -11.61
CA MET A 362 15.62 -16.43 -10.98
C MET A 362 15.52 -16.53 -9.46
N SER A 363 16.27 -15.68 -8.76
CA SER A 363 16.08 -15.45 -7.33
C SER A 363 14.95 -14.47 -7.04
N ALA A 364 14.36 -14.52 -5.84
CA ALA A 364 13.38 -13.54 -5.40
C ALA A 364 13.96 -12.11 -5.46
N SER A 365 15.21 -11.94 -5.01
CA SER A 365 15.93 -10.67 -5.09
C SER A 365 16.07 -10.15 -6.52
N GLU A 366 16.37 -11.02 -7.49
CA GLU A 366 16.44 -10.62 -8.90
C GLU A 366 15.08 -10.21 -9.45
N VAL A 367 14.02 -10.99 -9.19
CA VAL A 367 12.66 -10.65 -9.64
C VAL A 367 12.27 -9.27 -9.09
N ILE A 368 12.47 -9.04 -7.80
CA ILE A 368 12.20 -7.76 -7.13
C ILE A 368 12.97 -6.61 -7.78
N ARG A 369 14.28 -6.78 -8.00
CA ARG A 369 15.16 -5.71 -8.51
C ARG A 369 14.96 -5.45 -10.01
N LYS A 370 14.65 -6.48 -10.79
CA LYS A 370 14.45 -6.42 -12.25
C LYS A 370 13.01 -6.09 -12.65
N ARG A 371 12.01 -6.21 -11.75
CA ARG A 371 10.60 -5.88 -12.02
C ARG A 371 10.45 -4.49 -12.63
N ARG A 372 9.78 -4.40 -13.78
CA ARG A 372 9.37 -3.13 -14.39
C ARG A 372 7.92 -3.22 -14.81
N SER A 373 7.24 -2.07 -14.83
CA SER A 373 5.93 -1.97 -15.47
C SER A 373 6.16 -2.00 -16.98
N ALA A 374 5.54 -2.94 -17.68
CA ALA A 374 5.59 -3.00 -19.13
C ALA A 374 5.03 -1.70 -19.71
N VAL A 375 5.74 -1.13 -20.70
CA VAL A 375 5.32 0.11 -21.38
C VAL A 375 4.42 -0.22 -22.57
N ASP A 376 4.69 -1.34 -23.22
CA ASP A 376 3.92 -1.86 -24.34
C ASP A 376 4.01 -3.40 -24.35
N MET A 377 3.08 -4.03 -25.07
CA MET A 377 3.02 -5.47 -25.30
C MET A 377 3.00 -5.74 -26.82
N ASP A 378 3.52 -6.87 -27.27
CA ASP A 378 3.67 -7.16 -28.72
C ASP A 378 2.35 -7.37 -29.49
N GLY A 379 1.23 -7.51 -28.79
CA GLY A 379 -0.10 -7.74 -29.36
C GLY A 379 -0.31 -9.13 -29.99
N VAL A 380 0.71 -9.99 -30.01
CA VAL A 380 0.67 -11.29 -30.72
C VAL A 380 0.96 -12.48 -29.81
N HIS A 381 1.63 -12.27 -28.69
CA HIS A 381 1.94 -13.34 -27.74
C HIS A 381 0.67 -14.03 -27.22
N VAL A 382 0.76 -15.33 -26.98
CA VAL A 382 -0.29 -16.10 -26.30
C VAL A 382 0.31 -16.66 -25.02
N MET A 383 -0.26 -16.29 -23.88
CA MET A 383 0.22 -16.75 -22.58
C MET A 383 -0.17 -18.21 -22.35
N GLU A 384 0.76 -19.02 -21.84
CA GLU A 384 0.47 -20.39 -21.42
C GLU A 384 -0.54 -20.41 -20.26
N ARG A 385 -1.46 -21.37 -20.29
CA ARG A 385 -2.57 -21.48 -19.33
C ARG A 385 -2.08 -21.59 -17.89
N GLU A 386 -1.06 -22.40 -17.66
CA GLU A 386 -0.46 -22.64 -16.36
C GLU A 386 0.18 -21.37 -15.80
N THR A 387 0.75 -20.52 -16.66
CA THR A 387 1.30 -19.22 -16.25
C THR A 387 0.19 -18.26 -15.85
N PHE A 388 -0.90 -18.21 -16.62
CA PHE A 388 -2.08 -17.41 -16.27
C PHE A 388 -2.66 -17.82 -14.91
N TYR A 389 -2.89 -19.12 -14.68
CA TYR A 389 -3.39 -19.61 -13.41
C TYR A 389 -2.41 -19.38 -12.25
N GLN A 390 -1.09 -19.47 -12.48
CA GLN A 390 -0.09 -19.17 -11.45
C GLN A 390 -0.18 -17.69 -11.02
N ILE A 391 -0.37 -16.76 -11.96
CA ILE A 391 -0.58 -15.33 -11.65
C ILE A 391 -1.86 -15.14 -10.82
N MET A 392 -2.94 -15.83 -11.17
CA MET A 392 -4.21 -15.74 -10.42
C MET A 392 -4.09 -16.32 -9.01
N LEU A 393 -3.35 -17.42 -8.81
CA LEU A 393 -3.07 -17.96 -7.48
C LEU A 393 -2.27 -16.96 -6.61
N HIS A 394 -1.30 -16.25 -7.18
CA HIS A 394 -0.59 -15.19 -6.45
C HIS A 394 -1.48 -13.99 -6.07
N CYS A 395 -2.68 -13.89 -6.65
CA CYS A 395 -3.68 -12.90 -6.26
C CYS A 395 -4.61 -13.38 -5.14
N LEU A 396 -4.56 -14.66 -4.75
CA LEU A 396 -5.42 -15.21 -3.72
C LEU A 396 -4.92 -14.86 -2.31
N PRO A 397 -5.80 -14.39 -1.42
CA PRO A 397 -5.41 -13.91 -0.09
C PRO A 397 -5.02 -15.05 0.85
N SER A 398 -5.67 -16.20 0.76
CA SER A 398 -5.50 -17.30 1.72
C SER A 398 -4.46 -18.34 1.29
N GLY A 399 -3.97 -18.26 0.05
CA GLY A 399 -3.06 -19.24 -0.50
C GLY A 399 -3.69 -20.62 -0.64
N VAL A 400 -2.90 -21.67 -0.47
CA VAL A 400 -3.28 -23.08 -0.57
C VAL A 400 -3.08 -23.74 0.78
N GLN A 401 -4.19 -23.98 1.46
CA GLN A 401 -4.17 -24.68 2.75
C GLN A 401 -3.98 -26.18 2.50
N SER A 402 -3.09 -26.81 3.27
CA SER A 402 -2.85 -28.24 3.23
C SER A 402 -3.97 -28.99 3.96
N GLY A 403 -4.83 -29.67 3.21
CA GLY A 403 -5.93 -30.53 3.71
C GLY A 403 -6.88 -30.92 2.58
N ASP A 404 -7.50 -32.11 2.66
CA ASP A 404 -8.31 -32.79 1.61
C ASP A 404 -9.54 -32.02 1.06
N GLY A 405 -9.75 -30.77 1.47
CA GLY A 405 -10.89 -29.94 1.06
C GLY A 405 -10.57 -28.69 0.24
N GLY A 406 -9.29 -28.34 0.04
CA GLY A 406 -8.91 -27.06 -0.56
C GLY A 406 -9.37 -25.88 0.31
N GLY A 407 -8.46 -25.28 1.07
CA GLY A 407 -8.82 -24.20 1.99
C GLY A 407 -9.65 -23.07 1.37
N LYS A 408 -10.66 -22.62 2.10
CA LYS A 408 -11.52 -21.50 1.72
C LYS A 408 -10.71 -20.21 1.56
N GLN A 409 -10.95 -19.48 0.47
CA GLN A 409 -10.40 -18.15 0.23
C GLN A 409 -11.18 -17.08 0.99
N GLY A 410 -10.46 -16.08 1.50
CA GLY A 410 -11.01 -14.89 2.14
C GLY A 410 -10.01 -14.29 3.11
N LYS A 411 -9.51 -15.09 4.06
CA LYS A 411 -8.50 -14.67 5.02
C LYS A 411 -7.18 -14.31 4.37
N GLN A 412 -6.54 -13.26 4.86
CA GLN A 412 -5.26 -12.77 4.36
C GLN A 412 -4.10 -13.55 5.02
N LEU A 413 -3.68 -14.68 4.42
CA LEU A 413 -2.71 -15.63 4.99
C LEU A 413 -1.44 -15.81 4.14
N ALA A 414 -1.54 -15.60 2.83
CA ALA A 414 -0.45 -15.76 1.88
C ALA A 414 0.26 -14.44 1.58
N LEU A 415 1.49 -14.49 1.07
CA LEU A 415 2.19 -13.28 0.61
C LEU A 415 1.55 -12.72 -0.67
N PRO A 416 1.54 -11.38 -0.86
CA PRO A 416 1.91 -10.36 0.11
C PRO A 416 0.77 -10.02 1.11
N PHE A 417 -0.40 -10.60 0.90
CA PHE A 417 -1.67 -10.27 1.53
C PHE A 417 -1.70 -10.41 3.04
N ARG A 418 -0.92 -11.33 3.61
CA ARG A 418 -0.87 -11.61 5.04
C ARG A 418 -0.47 -10.43 5.92
N VAL A 419 0.04 -9.36 5.32
CA VAL A 419 0.24 -8.09 6.02
C VAL A 419 -1.05 -7.46 6.52
N LEU A 420 -2.18 -7.72 5.86
CA LEU A 420 -3.49 -7.19 6.23
C LEU A 420 -4.14 -8.06 7.33
N THR A 421 -4.93 -7.43 8.19
CA THR A 421 -5.57 -8.06 9.36
C THR A 421 -7.06 -8.33 9.17
N TRP A 422 -7.67 -7.84 8.09
CA TRP A 422 -9.07 -8.07 7.71
C TRP A 422 -9.20 -9.11 6.59
N GLU A 423 -10.42 -9.51 6.24
CA GLU A 423 -10.67 -10.44 5.13
C GLU A 423 -10.68 -9.74 3.76
N ALA A 424 -10.56 -10.50 2.68
CA ALA A 424 -10.50 -9.94 1.34
C ALA A 424 -11.85 -9.36 0.90
N GLU A 425 -11.93 -8.03 0.85
CA GLU A 425 -13.13 -7.29 0.41
C GLU A 425 -13.09 -6.86 -1.06
N VAL A 426 -12.05 -7.26 -1.79
CA VAL A 426 -11.80 -6.82 -3.17
C VAL A 426 -11.61 -8.02 -4.07
N HIS A 427 -12.43 -8.11 -5.11
CA HIS A 427 -12.43 -9.18 -6.13
C HIS A 427 -11.93 -8.67 -7.48
N ALA A 428 -11.62 -9.56 -8.42
CA ALA A 428 -11.02 -9.19 -9.70
C ALA A 428 -11.90 -9.64 -10.88
N VAL A 429 -12.31 -8.71 -11.73
CA VAL A 429 -12.91 -8.99 -13.04
C VAL A 429 -11.83 -8.91 -14.10
N LEU A 430 -11.75 -9.91 -14.97
CA LEU A 430 -10.65 -10.15 -15.88
C LEU A 430 -11.14 -10.20 -17.33
N PHE A 431 -10.49 -9.44 -18.21
CA PHE A 431 -10.70 -9.54 -19.65
C PHE A 431 -9.64 -10.45 -20.28
N VAL A 432 -10.01 -11.70 -20.59
CA VAL A 432 -9.08 -12.73 -21.08
C VAL A 432 -9.17 -12.80 -22.62
N HIS A 433 -8.07 -12.49 -23.31
CA HIS A 433 -8.05 -12.45 -24.78
C HIS A 433 -7.09 -13.44 -25.45
N ARG A 434 -5.95 -13.75 -24.83
CA ARG A 434 -4.88 -14.54 -25.45
C ARG A 434 -4.19 -15.41 -24.40
N VAL A 435 -4.93 -16.40 -23.90
CA VAL A 435 -4.42 -17.46 -23.02
C VAL A 435 -4.71 -18.80 -23.69
N ALA A 436 -3.68 -19.62 -23.86
CA ALA A 436 -3.80 -20.92 -24.54
C ALA A 436 -4.86 -21.80 -23.85
N GLY A 437 -5.72 -22.44 -24.64
CA GLY A 437 -6.76 -23.34 -24.12
C GLY A 437 -7.89 -22.68 -23.32
N LEU A 438 -7.93 -21.34 -23.20
CA LEU A 438 -9.04 -20.62 -22.56
C LEU A 438 -9.86 -19.83 -23.59
N PRO A 439 -11.21 -19.91 -23.52
CA PRO A 439 -12.06 -19.06 -24.33
C PRO A 439 -11.81 -17.58 -24.10
N ILE A 440 -11.86 -16.78 -25.17
CA ILE A 440 -11.85 -15.32 -25.07
C ILE A 440 -13.12 -14.87 -24.35
N GLY A 441 -12.98 -14.03 -23.32
CA GLY A 441 -14.15 -13.63 -22.54
C GLY A 441 -13.88 -12.79 -21.30
N LEU A 442 -14.97 -12.62 -20.54
CA LEU A 442 -15.00 -11.98 -19.24
C LEU A 442 -14.95 -13.05 -18.16
N TYR A 443 -14.02 -12.87 -17.21
CA TYR A 443 -13.77 -13.79 -16.11
C TYR A 443 -13.85 -13.05 -14.77
N PHE A 444 -14.03 -13.78 -13.69
CA PHE A 444 -14.16 -13.25 -12.34
C PHE A 444 -13.39 -14.14 -11.36
N LEU A 445 -12.41 -13.55 -10.68
CA LEU A 445 -11.66 -14.16 -9.60
C LEU A 445 -12.27 -13.73 -8.26
N VAL A 446 -12.91 -14.68 -7.60
CA VAL A 446 -13.56 -14.47 -6.30
C VAL A 446 -12.52 -14.66 -5.21
N ARG A 447 -12.06 -13.58 -4.59
CA ARG A 447 -10.99 -13.63 -3.57
C ARG A 447 -11.48 -13.96 -2.17
N ASN A 448 -12.79 -13.92 -1.93
CA ASN A 448 -13.43 -14.37 -0.70
C ASN A 448 -14.65 -15.21 -1.07
N ASP A 449 -14.60 -16.50 -0.73
CA ASP A 449 -15.63 -17.47 -1.09
C ASP A 449 -16.98 -17.16 -0.41
N ASP A 450 -16.99 -16.51 0.76
CA ASP A 450 -18.22 -16.07 1.43
C ASP A 450 -19.04 -15.08 0.59
N HIS A 451 -18.37 -14.37 -0.32
CA HIS A 451 -19.02 -13.37 -1.14
C HIS A 451 -19.61 -13.94 -2.43
N PHE A 452 -19.33 -15.21 -2.77
CA PHE A 452 -19.70 -15.79 -4.06
C PHE A 452 -21.18 -15.65 -4.39
N ASP A 453 -22.04 -16.06 -3.46
CA ASP A 453 -23.49 -16.07 -3.67
C ASP A 453 -24.08 -14.66 -3.80
N GLU A 454 -23.58 -13.69 -3.01
CA GLU A 454 -24.00 -12.28 -3.11
C GLU A 454 -23.53 -11.66 -4.43
N LEU A 455 -22.28 -11.91 -4.84
CA LEU A 455 -21.74 -11.46 -6.13
C LEU A 455 -22.53 -12.02 -7.31
N LYS A 456 -22.85 -13.32 -7.28
CA LYS A 456 -23.61 -13.97 -8.34
C LYS A 456 -25.03 -13.39 -8.45
N ARG A 457 -25.71 -13.15 -7.33
CA ARG A 457 -27.04 -12.52 -7.32
C ARG A 457 -27.05 -11.06 -7.73
N SER A 458 -25.97 -10.33 -7.43
CA SER A 458 -25.88 -8.88 -7.68
C SER A 458 -25.38 -8.53 -9.10
N THR A 459 -25.02 -9.54 -9.89
CA THR A 459 -24.55 -9.38 -11.27
C THR A 459 -25.62 -9.80 -12.28
N ARG A 460 -25.39 -9.56 -13.58
CA ARG A 460 -26.37 -9.86 -14.63
C ARG A 460 -26.68 -11.35 -14.65
N SER A 461 -27.98 -11.70 -14.74
CA SER A 461 -28.46 -13.09 -14.73
C SER A 461 -27.96 -13.94 -15.90
N GLU A 462 -27.50 -13.29 -16.97
CA GLU A 462 -26.88 -13.90 -18.15
C GLU A 462 -25.42 -14.34 -17.92
N PHE A 463 -24.78 -13.95 -16.81
CA PHE A 463 -23.44 -14.42 -16.48
C PHE A 463 -23.46 -15.90 -16.07
N GLU A 464 -22.59 -16.67 -16.71
CA GLU A 464 -22.60 -18.14 -16.61
C GLU A 464 -22.01 -18.65 -15.28
N TRP A 465 -21.03 -17.95 -14.73
CA TRP A 465 -20.29 -18.36 -13.52
C TRP A 465 -19.73 -19.79 -13.61
N GLU A 466 -19.16 -20.15 -14.77
CA GLU A 466 -18.63 -21.50 -15.04
C GLU A 466 -17.14 -21.59 -14.71
N ARG A 467 -16.69 -22.66 -14.06
CA ARG A 467 -15.24 -22.87 -13.84
C ARG A 467 -14.55 -23.21 -15.16
N PRO A 468 -13.46 -22.52 -15.54
CA PRO A 468 -12.74 -22.80 -16.77
C PRO A 468 -12.09 -24.20 -16.77
N GLU A 469 -11.91 -24.78 -17.95
CA GLU A 469 -11.27 -26.10 -18.09
C GLU A 469 -9.82 -26.07 -17.57
N GLY A 470 -9.43 -27.12 -16.85
CA GLY A 470 -8.10 -27.25 -16.25
C GLY A 470 -7.81 -26.25 -15.12
N CYS A 471 -8.81 -25.50 -14.65
CA CYS A 471 -8.67 -24.58 -13.52
C CYS A 471 -8.40 -25.37 -12.22
N PRO A 472 -7.36 -25.02 -11.44
CA PRO A 472 -7.10 -25.66 -10.15
C PRO A 472 -8.30 -25.61 -9.21
N ALA A 473 -8.52 -26.68 -8.44
CA ALA A 473 -9.67 -26.81 -7.54
C ALA A 473 -9.74 -25.70 -6.48
N ASN A 474 -8.58 -25.23 -6.03
CA ASN A 474 -8.38 -24.16 -5.06
C ASN A 474 -8.33 -22.75 -5.69
N LEU A 475 -8.53 -22.63 -7.01
CA LEU A 475 -8.59 -21.34 -7.71
C LEU A 475 -10.07 -20.99 -8.01
N PRO A 476 -10.71 -20.09 -7.23
CA PRO A 476 -12.10 -19.65 -7.45
C PRO A 476 -12.21 -18.65 -8.61
N LEU A 477 -11.86 -19.12 -9.80
CA LEU A 477 -11.96 -18.40 -11.06
C LEU A 477 -13.16 -18.90 -11.86
N TYR A 478 -13.97 -17.97 -12.36
CA TYR A 478 -15.19 -18.26 -13.10
C TYR A 478 -15.23 -17.46 -14.40
N ARG A 479 -15.62 -18.10 -15.51
CA ARG A 479 -15.96 -17.42 -16.75
C ARG A 479 -17.40 -16.91 -16.65
N LEU A 480 -17.58 -15.63 -16.91
CA LEU A 480 -18.89 -14.98 -16.90
C LEU A 480 -19.52 -14.98 -18.28
N LEU A 481 -18.76 -14.60 -19.31
CA LEU A 481 -19.24 -14.50 -20.70
C LEU A 481 -18.11 -14.84 -21.68
N LYS A 482 -18.45 -15.52 -22.77
CA LYS A 482 -17.61 -15.63 -23.97
C LYS A 482 -17.81 -14.41 -24.87
N GLY A 483 -16.76 -13.95 -25.53
CA GLY A 483 -16.84 -12.86 -26.52
C GLY A 483 -15.61 -11.98 -26.53
N ASP A 484 -15.42 -11.23 -27.62
CA ASP A 484 -14.33 -10.26 -27.72
C ASP A 484 -14.68 -8.97 -26.96
N PHE A 485 -13.98 -8.74 -25.85
CA PHE A 485 -14.17 -7.57 -25.00
C PHE A 485 -13.07 -6.51 -25.17
N LYS A 486 -12.17 -6.60 -26.16
CA LYS A 486 -11.04 -5.67 -26.34
C LYS A 486 -11.46 -4.20 -26.41
N LEU A 487 -12.55 -3.90 -27.13
CA LEU A 487 -13.04 -2.53 -27.26
C LEU A 487 -13.60 -2.00 -25.93
N ILE A 488 -14.34 -2.84 -25.21
CA ILE A 488 -14.92 -2.50 -23.90
C ILE A 488 -13.79 -2.28 -22.90
N SER A 489 -12.83 -3.21 -22.86
CA SER A 489 -11.68 -3.16 -21.96
C SER A 489 -10.83 -1.90 -22.21
N ARG A 490 -10.61 -1.53 -23.48
CA ARG A 490 -9.94 -0.27 -23.83
C ARG A 490 -10.70 0.95 -23.33
N ARG A 491 -12.03 0.97 -23.43
CA ARG A 491 -12.86 2.11 -23.00
C ARG A 491 -12.83 2.30 -21.49
N VAL A 492 -12.99 1.22 -20.71
CA VAL A 492 -12.99 1.30 -19.23
C VAL A 492 -11.60 1.65 -18.67
N SER A 493 -10.54 1.40 -19.42
CA SER A 493 -9.15 1.72 -19.06
C SER A 493 -8.64 3.03 -19.69
N CYS A 494 -9.52 4.02 -19.88
CA CYS A 494 -9.15 5.36 -20.37
C CYS A 494 -8.42 5.36 -21.72
N HIS A 495 -8.74 4.41 -22.60
CA HIS A 495 -8.06 4.19 -23.89
C HIS A 495 -6.56 3.87 -23.81
N GLN A 496 -6.02 3.55 -22.62
CA GLN A 496 -4.68 3.00 -22.49
C GLN A 496 -4.63 1.68 -23.25
N VAL A 497 -3.82 1.65 -24.31
CA VAL A 497 -3.70 0.54 -25.24
C VAL A 497 -2.98 -0.61 -24.52
N GLY A 498 -3.68 -1.71 -24.27
CA GLY A 498 -3.09 -2.90 -23.65
C GLY A 498 -4.00 -4.10 -23.88
N GLU A 499 -3.84 -4.80 -24.99
CA GLU A 499 -4.74 -5.88 -25.42
C GLU A 499 -4.67 -7.20 -24.59
N PHE A 500 -4.16 -7.16 -23.36
CA PHE A 500 -4.11 -8.33 -22.46
C PHE A 500 -4.59 -7.97 -21.07
N GLY A 501 -5.60 -8.69 -20.57
CA GLY A 501 -5.85 -8.85 -19.13
C GLY A 501 -6.01 -7.55 -18.35
N TYR A 502 -7.16 -6.90 -18.46
CA TYR A 502 -7.49 -5.83 -17.50
C TYR A 502 -8.13 -6.44 -16.26
N VAL A 503 -7.68 -6.00 -15.09
CA VAL A 503 -8.29 -6.34 -13.80
C VAL A 503 -9.11 -5.14 -13.34
N ILE A 504 -10.43 -5.28 -13.26
CA ILE A 504 -11.26 -4.33 -12.51
C ILE A 504 -11.42 -4.90 -11.10
N PHE A 505 -10.96 -4.14 -10.12
CA PHE A 505 -11.18 -4.48 -8.72
C PHE A 505 -12.58 -4.02 -8.29
N LEU A 506 -13.41 -4.96 -7.83
CA LEU A 506 -14.75 -4.68 -7.29
C LEU A 506 -14.72 -4.83 -5.78
N HIS A 507 -15.24 -3.82 -5.09
CA HIS A 507 -15.45 -3.82 -3.64
C HIS A 507 -16.95 -3.93 -3.35
N LEU A 508 -17.34 -4.84 -2.45
CA LEU A 508 -18.75 -5.19 -2.21
C LEU A 508 -19.61 -4.08 -1.63
N GLU A 509 -19.04 -3.12 -0.90
CA GLU A 509 -19.81 -1.95 -0.45
C GLU A 509 -20.38 -1.12 -1.62
N ASN A 510 -19.83 -1.26 -2.84
CA ASN A 510 -20.39 -0.62 -4.03
C ASN A 510 -21.58 -1.36 -4.65
N LEU A 511 -21.90 -2.58 -4.19
CA LEU A 511 -23.03 -3.39 -4.65
C LEU A 511 -24.26 -3.29 -3.74
N ARG A 512 -24.12 -2.68 -2.55
CA ARG A 512 -25.22 -2.42 -1.60
C ARG A 512 -25.81 -1.03 -1.75
#